data_AF-A0A2S9G138-F1
#
_entry.id   AF-A0A2S9G138-F1
#
_cell.length_a   1.000
_cell.length_b   1.000
_cell.length_c   1.000
_cell.angle_alpha   90.00
_cell.angle_beta   90.00
_cell.angle_gamma   90.00
#
_symmetry.space_group_name_H-M   'P 1'
#
loop_
_entity.id
_entity.type
_entity.pdbx_description
1 polymer ?
#
loop_
_entity_poly.entity_id
_entity_poly.type
_entity_poly.pdbx_seq_one_letter_code
_entity_poly.pdbx_strand_id
1 'polypeptide(L)'
;GSVSVEVAVKMALQYWRSTGRSEKSRLMTWRGGYHGDTFTPMGVCDPQGGMHELWTGDNSLLADQVFAPPVPSAYDPAYIAAFAA
;
A
#
# COMPACT_ATOMS: atom_id res chain seq x y z
N GLY A 1 -9.90 -12.23 5.27
CA GLY A 1 -9.36 -11.28 4.27
C GLY A 1 -8.44 -10.27 4.93
N SER A 2 -8.99 -9.24 5.58
CA SER A 2 -8.20 -8.14 6.15
C SER A 2 -7.09 -8.61 7.12
N VAL A 3 -7.42 -9.45 8.10
CA VAL A 3 -6.43 -9.96 9.07
C VAL A 3 -5.30 -10.76 8.39
N SER A 4 -5.59 -11.54 7.34
CA SER A 4 -4.51 -12.24 6.62
C SER A 4 -3.60 -11.27 5.87
N VAL A 5 -4.12 -10.14 5.37
CA VAL A 5 -3.28 -9.08 4.79
C VAL A 5 -2.41 -8.43 5.87
N GLU A 6 -2.91 -8.23 7.10
CA GLU A 6 -2.06 -7.76 8.21
C GLU A 6 -0.91 -8.71 8.51
N VAL A 7 -1.19 -10.02 8.52
CA VAL A 7 -0.16 -11.05 8.70
C VAL A 7 0.86 -10.99 7.56
N ALA A 8 0.42 -10.87 6.31
CA ALA A 8 1.32 -10.75 5.16
C ALA A 8 2.22 -9.51 5.25
N VAL A 9 1.67 -8.35 5.63
CA VAL A 9 2.44 -7.13 5.84
C VAL A 9 3.45 -7.31 6.98
N LYS A 10 3.02 -7.90 8.10
CA LYS A 10 3.92 -8.18 9.24
C LYS A 10 5.08 -9.08 8.83
N MET A 11 4.82 -10.13 8.04
CA MET A 11 5.86 -11.02 7.52
C MET A 11 6.86 -10.26 6.63
N ALA A 12 6.37 -9.42 5.71
CA ALA A 12 7.22 -8.64 4.81
C ALA A 12 8.10 -7.64 5.57
N LEU A 13 7.53 -6.91 6.52
CA LEU A 13 8.28 -5.94 7.34
C LEU A 13 9.28 -6.63 8.28
N GLN A 14 8.88 -7.76 8.88
CA GLN A 14 9.75 -8.54 9.76
C GLN A 14 10.95 -9.13 9.00
N TYR A 15 10.76 -9.56 7.75
CA TYR A 15 11.86 -10.00 6.88
C TYR A 15 12.90 -8.90 6.66
N TRP A 16 12.47 -7.67 6.36
CA TRP A 16 13.41 -6.58 6.16
C TRP A 16 14.12 -6.17 7.46
N ARG A 17 13.40 -6.20 8.59
CA ARG A 17 14.01 -5.98 9.90
C ARG A 17 15.05 -7.05 10.24
N SER A 18 14.80 -8.33 9.96
CA SER A 18 15.74 -9.42 10.28
C SER A 18 16.99 -9.40 9.41
N THR A 19 16.93 -8.77 8.24
CA THR A 19 18.09 -8.58 7.34
C THR A 19 18.85 -7.27 7.61
N GLY A 20 18.52 -6.56 8.69
CA GLY A 20 19.17 -5.30 9.07
C GLY A 20 18.72 -4.08 8.24
N ARG A 21 17.64 -4.23 7.45
CA ARG A 21 17.12 -3.21 6.54
C ARG A 21 15.80 -2.61 7.05
N SER A 22 15.82 -2.08 8.26
CA SER A 22 14.62 -1.53 8.92
C SER A 22 14.06 -0.29 8.22
N GLU A 23 14.82 0.34 7.31
CA GLU A 23 14.36 1.45 6.46
C GLU A 23 13.28 1.02 5.46
N LYS A 24 13.19 -0.28 5.15
CA LYS A 24 12.16 -0.83 4.26
C LYS A 24 10.86 -1.09 5.03
N SER A 25 10.22 0.00 5.42
CA SER A 25 9.04 0.01 6.29
C SER A 25 7.73 0.41 5.60
N ARG A 26 7.79 0.86 4.34
CA ARG A 26 6.63 1.28 3.54
C ARG A 26 6.26 0.23 2.50
N LEU A 27 4.97 0.18 2.19
CA LEU A 27 4.36 -0.65 1.16
C LEU A 27 4.08 0.20 -0.08
N MET A 28 3.99 -0.46 -1.23
CA MET A 28 3.62 0.15 -2.49
C MET A 28 2.50 -0.65 -3.13
N THR A 29 1.50 0.05 -3.65
CA THR A 29 0.44 -0.53 -4.48
C THR A 29 0.04 0.47 -5.57
N TRP A 30 -0.83 0.07 -6.49
CA TRP A 30 -1.50 0.97 -7.42
C TRP A 30 -2.81 1.50 -6.83
N ARG A 31 -3.28 2.64 -7.35
CA ARG A 31 -4.64 3.15 -7.11
C ARG A 31 -5.70 2.17 -7.64
N GLY A 32 -6.89 2.22 -7.05
CA GLY A 32 -8.05 1.37 -7.35
C GLY A 32 -8.10 0.05 -6.58
N GLY A 33 -7.13 -0.23 -5.70
CA GLY A 33 -7.06 -1.47 -4.93
C GLY A 33 -7.95 -1.49 -3.68
N TYR A 34 -8.40 -2.69 -3.31
CA TYR A 34 -9.07 -2.98 -2.03
C TYR A 34 -8.43 -4.21 -1.37
N HIS A 35 -7.97 -4.05 -0.12
CA HIS A 35 -7.25 -5.08 0.61
C HIS A 35 -7.87 -5.42 1.98
N GLY A 36 -8.99 -4.79 2.33
CA GLY A 36 -9.74 -5.02 3.57
C GLY A 36 -9.79 -3.82 4.50
N ASP A 37 -10.55 -3.96 5.59
CA ASP A 37 -10.98 -2.81 6.42
C ASP A 37 -10.30 -2.69 7.79
N THR A 38 -9.32 -3.54 8.12
CA THR A 38 -8.47 -3.25 9.29
C THR A 38 -7.47 -2.15 8.93
N PHE A 39 -6.78 -1.53 9.91
CA PHE A 39 -5.98 -0.32 9.60
C PHE A 39 -4.81 -0.59 8.64
N THR A 40 -4.11 -1.71 8.76
CA THR A 40 -2.97 -1.98 7.86
C THR A 40 -3.41 -2.20 6.40
N PRO A 41 -4.42 -3.05 6.12
CA PRO A 41 -4.91 -3.24 4.76
C PRO A 41 -5.62 -2.00 4.22
N MET A 42 -6.34 -1.26 5.06
CA MET A 42 -6.95 0.02 4.67
C MET A 42 -5.90 1.03 4.21
N GLY A 43 -4.75 1.09 4.87
CA GLY A 43 -3.63 1.95 4.48
C GLY A 43 -3.03 1.64 3.10
N VAL A 44 -3.32 0.48 2.51
CA VAL A 44 -2.95 0.14 1.12
C VAL A 44 -4.16 0.05 0.17
N CYS A 45 -5.37 0.40 0.61
CA CYS A 45 -6.50 0.63 -0.29
C CYS A 45 -6.35 1.99 -1.01
N ASP A 46 -7.15 2.25 -2.06
CA ASP A 46 -7.15 3.56 -2.71
C ASP A 46 -7.33 4.70 -1.68
N PRO A 47 -6.46 5.73 -1.67
CA PRO A 47 -6.55 6.83 -0.72
C PRO A 47 -7.63 7.87 -1.05
N GLN A 48 -8.26 7.79 -2.22
CA GLN A 48 -9.35 8.67 -2.63
C GLN A 48 -10.69 7.94 -2.48
N GLY A 49 -11.53 8.45 -1.57
CA GLY A 49 -12.83 7.88 -1.25
C GLY A 49 -12.82 6.82 -0.14
N GLY A 50 -14.03 6.44 0.27
CA GLY A 50 -14.26 5.33 1.21
C GLY A 50 -13.66 5.53 2.60
N MET A 51 -13.35 4.42 3.26
CA MET A 51 -12.83 4.43 4.64
C MET A 51 -11.39 4.96 4.72
N HIS A 52 -10.55 4.78 3.70
CA HIS A 52 -9.17 5.28 3.74
C HIS A 52 -9.16 6.79 3.98
N GLU A 53 -9.93 7.55 3.19
CA GLU A 53 -10.02 9.01 3.31
C GLU A 53 -10.46 9.45 4.71
N LEU A 54 -11.41 8.74 5.34
CA LEU A 54 -11.93 9.04 6.68
C LEU A 54 -10.89 8.93 7.80
N TRP A 55 -9.82 8.15 7.61
CA TRP A 55 -8.79 7.91 8.63
C TRP A 55 -7.42 8.51 8.25
N THR A 56 -7.42 9.50 7.34
CA THR A 56 -6.24 10.28 6.94
C THR A 56 -6.41 11.78 7.20
N GLY A 57 -5.40 12.59 6.90
CA GLY A 57 -5.41 14.04 7.15
C GLY A 57 -4.98 14.40 8.58
N ASP A 58 -5.65 15.37 9.19
CA ASP A 58 -5.26 15.93 10.50
C ASP A 58 -5.34 14.92 11.66
N ASN A 59 -6.10 13.84 11.50
CA ASN A 59 -6.22 12.73 12.47
C ASN A 59 -5.78 11.38 11.87
N SER A 60 -4.71 11.38 11.08
CA SER A 60 -4.28 10.15 10.38
C SER A 60 -3.95 9.01 11.35
N LEU A 61 -4.64 7.90 11.20
CA LEU A 61 -4.33 6.63 11.88
C LEU A 61 -3.64 5.63 10.95
N LEU A 62 -3.56 5.95 9.66
CA LEU A 62 -2.95 5.09 8.64
C LEU A 62 -1.50 5.50 8.41
N ALA A 63 -0.63 4.50 8.27
CA ALA A 63 0.77 4.73 7.91
C ALA A 63 0.90 5.14 6.43
N ASP A 64 1.76 6.10 6.12
CA ASP A 64 1.96 6.59 4.75
C ASP A 64 2.53 5.53 3.81
N GLN A 65 1.78 5.18 2.77
CA GLN A 65 2.19 4.23 1.73
C GLN A 65 2.53 4.93 0.42
N VAL A 66 3.08 4.17 -0.53
CA VAL A 66 3.42 4.64 -1.87
C VAL A 66 2.34 4.17 -2.84
N PHE A 67 1.77 5.10 -3.62
CA PHE A 67 0.72 4.78 -4.57
C PHE A 67 1.16 5.10 -6.00
N ALA A 68 1.23 4.07 -6.83
CA ALA A 68 1.29 4.20 -8.28
C ALA A 68 -0.06 4.68 -8.84
N PRO A 69 -0.09 5.31 -10.03
CA PRO A 69 -1.33 5.55 -10.77
C PRO A 69 -2.12 4.25 -11.00
N PRO A 70 -3.42 4.35 -11.36
CA PRO A 70 -4.20 3.16 -11.72
C PRO A 70 -3.54 2.38 -12.85
N VAL A 71 -3.57 1.05 -12.76
CA VAL A 71 -3.05 0.18 -13.82
C VAL A 71 -3.93 0.34 -15.06
N PRO A 72 -3.36 0.64 -16.25
CA PRO A 72 -4.12 0.72 -17.48
C PRO A 72 -4.80 -0.61 -17.82
N SER A 73 -5.98 -0.55 -18.44
CA SER A 73 -6.73 -1.74 -18.85
C SER A 73 -6.09 -2.49 -20.03
N ALA A 74 -5.30 -1.78 -20.84
CA ALA A 74 -4.50 -2.34 -21.92
C ALA A 74 -3.01 -2.24 -21.60
N TYR A 75 -2.19 -3.08 -22.22
CA TYR A 75 -0.75 -2.99 -22.07
C TYR A 75 -0.23 -1.64 -22.58
N ASP A 76 0.46 -0.91 -21.71
CA ASP A 76 1.10 0.37 -22.01
C ASP A 76 2.58 0.33 -21.61
N PRO A 77 3.52 0.32 -22.58
CA PRO A 77 4.95 0.39 -22.29
C PRO A 77 5.37 1.62 -21.49
N ALA A 78 4.68 2.75 -21.64
CA ALA A 78 4.99 3.99 -20.93
C ALA A 78 4.70 3.86 -19.42
N TYR A 79 3.65 3.12 -19.06
CA TYR A 79 3.34 2.81 -17.65
C TYR A 79 4.48 2.03 -16.99
N ILE A 80 5.03 1.02 -17.66
CA ILE A 80 6.16 0.23 -17.13
C ILE A 80 7.44 1.07 -17.04
N ALA A 81 7.71 1.86 -18.07
CA ALA A 81 8.90 2.72 -18.12
C ALA A 81 8.97 3.71 -16.95
N ALA A 82 7.81 4.15 -16.42
CA ALA A 82 7.74 5.04 -15.27
C ALA A 82 8.30 4.45 -13.95
N PHE A 83 8.49 3.13 -13.87
CA PHE A 83 8.99 2.44 -12.67
C PHE A 83 10.41 1.85 -12.84
N ALA A 84 11.05 2.03 -14.00
CA ALA A 84 12.31 1.38 -14.35
C ALA A 84 13.58 2.10 -13.83
N ALA A 85 13.51 2.73 -12.65
CA ALA A 85 14.65 3.43 -12.04
C ALA A 85 15.78 2.48 -11.60
#